data_AF-A0A3M0XS04-F1
#
_entry.id   AF-A0A3M0XS04-F1
#
_cell.length_a   1.000
_cell.length_b   1.000
_cell.length_c   1.000
_cell.angle_alpha   90.00
_cell.angle_beta   90.00
_cell.angle_gamma   90.00
#
_symmetry.space_group_name_H-M   'P 1'
#
loop_
_entity.id
_entity.type
_entity.pdbx_description
1 polymer ?
#
loop_
_entity_poly.entity_id
_entity_poly.type
_entity_poly.pdbx_seq_one_letter_code
_entity_poly.pdbx_strand_id
1 'polypeptide(L)'
;MVHFTKLRLSGFKSFVDPTELLIEPGVTGIVGPNGCGKSNLVEALRWVMGETSAKRMRGTEMDDVIFGGSATRPARNLAEVALTLDNSDRTAPAMFNGHDTLEVVRRIERGSGSTYRINGKEVRARDVQLLFADAATGAHSTALVSQGRIGALINAKPTDRRALLEEAAGITGLHSRRHEAELRLRAAETNLERLDDVIATLETQLQGLRKQARQAARYRRVAEQIRRHEAIGLHLEAAAIQARLNEARARLVEAERRVAECTEAAAARATEQAEASAALPALRQAEAEAAAALQRLLVDRDNLAREEAQAAAARAQAEQRLAQLHGDLQRARALAEDAQAAIARLNRERAELEQAEAGQADALAAAHAARARAQDAVTGHEEAVHRLAEQVAAQEARAAALHRRIEELSQRRARLRAQAADIARQREEMAAKQVDDDTLDAAAQEVAAAEADLERRRAAAEEAEAALVKARTEEAATREALQEAEARRAKLDAEVAALSALFEPAEEARRWPPLVDAVTVEPGYETALGAALGDDI
;
A
#
# COMPACT_ATOMS: atom_id res chain seq x y z
N MET A 1 -92.20 5.47 10.33
CA MET A 1 -91.41 6.00 11.47
C MET A 1 -90.97 4.79 12.28
N VAL A 2 -89.77 4.79 12.86
CA VAL A 2 -89.30 3.58 13.55
C VAL A 2 -90.10 3.40 14.85
N HIS A 3 -90.81 2.28 15.01
CA HIS A 3 -91.68 2.01 16.15
C HIS A 3 -91.03 1.00 17.11
N PHE A 4 -91.10 1.23 18.43
CA PHE A 4 -90.60 0.28 19.42
C PHE A 4 -91.60 -0.85 19.62
N THR A 5 -91.16 -2.09 19.45
CA THR A 5 -92.04 -3.28 19.53
C THR A 5 -91.76 -4.13 20.76
N LYS A 6 -90.50 -4.19 21.20
CA LYS A 6 -90.09 -5.02 22.34
C LYS A 6 -88.91 -4.41 23.09
N LEU A 7 -88.97 -4.46 24.42
CA LEU A 7 -87.86 -4.12 25.32
C LEU A 7 -87.52 -5.34 26.17
N ARG A 8 -86.26 -5.79 26.11
CA ARG A 8 -85.73 -6.90 26.92
C ARG A 8 -84.63 -6.39 27.84
N LEU A 9 -84.70 -6.76 29.11
CA LEU A 9 -83.82 -6.28 30.18
C LEU A 9 -83.30 -7.47 30.97
N SER A 10 -82.00 -7.50 31.28
CA SER A 10 -81.41 -8.51 32.14
C SER A 10 -80.27 -7.92 32.96
N GLY A 11 -80.27 -8.15 34.27
CA GLY A 11 -79.26 -7.61 35.19
C GLY A 11 -79.23 -6.08 35.29
N PHE A 12 -80.25 -5.38 34.77
CA PHE A 12 -80.31 -3.92 34.69
C PHE A 12 -81.09 -3.34 35.87
N LYS A 13 -80.39 -2.62 36.76
CA LYS A 13 -80.95 -2.03 37.98
C LYS A 13 -81.86 -3.02 38.72
N SER A 14 -83.14 -2.70 38.93
CA SER A 14 -84.11 -3.56 39.63
C SER A 14 -84.50 -4.84 38.87
N PHE A 15 -84.12 -5.00 37.60
CA PHE A 15 -84.47 -6.15 36.75
C PHE A 15 -83.34 -7.18 36.77
N VAL A 16 -83.36 -8.07 37.76
CA VAL A 16 -82.33 -9.10 37.96
C VAL A 16 -82.44 -10.25 36.96
N ASP A 17 -83.66 -10.72 36.73
CA ASP A 17 -83.95 -11.82 35.81
C ASP A 17 -84.37 -11.27 34.44
N PRO A 18 -84.11 -12.00 33.34
CA PRO A 18 -84.52 -11.59 32.01
C PRO A 18 -86.01 -11.28 31.95
N THR A 19 -86.34 -10.03 31.64
CA THR A 19 -87.72 -9.54 31.56
C THR A 19 -87.95 -9.00 30.16
N GLU A 20 -89.02 -9.46 29.51
CA GLU A 20 -89.46 -8.96 28.21
C GLU A 20 -90.76 -8.17 28.35
N LEU A 21 -90.81 -7.02 27.69
CA LEU A 21 -91.94 -6.12 27.65
C LEU A 21 -92.31 -5.88 26.20
N LEU A 22 -93.54 -6.22 25.84
CA LEU A 22 -94.12 -5.90 24.54
C LEU A 22 -94.65 -4.47 24.57
N ILE A 23 -94.32 -3.69 23.55
CA ILE A 23 -94.82 -2.33 23.36
C ILE A 23 -95.78 -2.39 22.17
N GLU A 24 -97.08 -2.37 22.48
CA GLU A 24 -98.13 -2.41 21.46
C GLU A 24 -98.46 -1.00 20.94
N PRO A 25 -98.98 -0.88 19.71
CA PRO A 25 -99.44 0.40 19.17
C PRO A 25 -100.49 1.06 20.09
N GLY A 26 -100.38 2.38 20.28
CA GLY A 26 -101.30 3.15 21.11
C GLY A 26 -100.72 3.50 22.48
N VAL A 27 -101.50 3.33 23.55
CA VAL A 27 -101.12 3.73 24.92
C VAL A 27 -100.77 2.50 25.74
N THR A 28 -99.48 2.28 25.98
CA THR A 28 -99.01 1.24 26.91
C THR A 28 -98.85 1.86 28.32
N GLY A 29 -99.68 1.42 29.27
CA GLY A 29 -99.63 1.88 30.66
C GLY A 29 -98.77 0.98 31.55
N ILE A 30 -97.76 1.55 32.21
CA ILE A 30 -96.91 0.81 33.15
C ILE A 30 -97.32 1.18 34.59
N VAL A 31 -97.94 0.25 35.30
CA VAL A 31 -98.47 0.46 36.65
C VAL A 31 -97.78 -0.42 37.68
N GLY A 32 -97.73 0.04 38.93
CA GLY A 32 -97.13 -0.69 40.04
C GLY A 32 -96.89 0.21 41.25
N PRO A 33 -96.59 -0.34 42.43
CA PRO A 33 -96.35 0.43 43.64
C PRO A 33 -95.06 1.29 43.54
N ASN A 34 -94.91 2.26 44.45
CA ASN A 34 -93.68 3.05 44.51
C ASN A 34 -92.48 2.14 44.81
N GLY A 35 -91.35 2.37 44.12
CA GLY A 35 -90.14 1.56 44.27
C GLY A 35 -90.10 0.27 43.43
N CYS A 36 -91.14 -0.09 42.67
CA CYS A 36 -91.14 -1.32 41.85
C CYS A 36 -90.34 -1.23 40.53
N GLY A 37 -89.49 -0.21 40.37
CA GLY A 37 -88.61 -0.09 39.20
C GLY A 37 -89.22 0.52 37.93
N LYS A 38 -90.44 1.07 37.96
CA LYS A 38 -91.09 1.70 36.77
C LYS A 38 -90.20 2.71 36.06
N SER A 39 -89.58 3.60 36.83
CA SER A 39 -88.72 4.65 36.30
C SER A 39 -87.42 4.12 35.69
N ASN A 40 -87.02 2.89 36.01
CA ASN A 40 -85.83 2.24 35.43
C ASN A 40 -86.08 1.77 33.99
N LEU A 41 -87.34 1.59 33.57
CA LEU A 41 -87.67 1.22 32.19
C LEU A 41 -87.38 2.36 31.21
N VAL A 42 -87.73 3.59 31.60
CA VAL A 42 -87.41 4.79 30.82
C VAL A 42 -85.90 5.01 30.73
N GLU A 43 -85.17 4.70 31.80
CA GLU A 43 -83.71 4.75 31.80
C GLU A 43 -83.10 3.67 30.92
N ALA A 44 -83.62 2.45 30.94
CA ALA A 44 -83.17 1.39 30.05
C ALA A 44 -83.31 1.78 28.57
N LEU A 45 -84.43 2.42 28.20
CA LEU A 45 -84.62 2.96 26.85
C LEU A 45 -83.56 4.01 26.50
N ARG A 46 -83.32 5.00 27.39
CA ARG A 46 -82.28 6.01 27.15
C ARG A 46 -80.89 5.39 27.02
N TRP A 47 -80.61 4.38 27.84
CA TRP A 47 -79.32 3.72 27.88
C TRP A 47 -79.03 2.94 26.60
N VAL A 48 -79.98 2.12 26.14
CA VAL A 48 -79.82 1.37 24.87
C VAL A 48 -79.77 2.29 23.65
N MET A 49 -80.41 3.46 23.73
CA MET A 49 -80.33 4.52 22.71
C MET A 49 -79.01 5.32 22.71
N GLY A 50 -78.05 4.99 23.58
CA GLY A 50 -76.72 5.56 23.56
C GLY A 50 -76.45 6.68 24.58
N GLU A 51 -77.21 6.80 25.67
CA GLU A 51 -76.88 7.70 26.78
C GLU A 51 -75.58 7.27 27.47
N THR A 52 -74.53 8.09 27.37
CA THR A 52 -73.22 7.80 27.98
C THR A 52 -73.01 8.47 29.33
N SER A 53 -73.93 9.34 29.79
CA SER A 53 -73.82 10.01 31.08
C SER A 53 -74.42 9.19 32.23
N ALA A 54 -73.57 8.74 33.15
CA ALA A 54 -73.98 8.05 34.38
C ALA A 54 -74.95 8.91 35.23
N LYS A 55 -74.69 10.22 35.32
CA LYS A 55 -75.54 11.18 36.03
C LYS A 55 -76.98 11.20 35.49
N ARG A 56 -77.16 11.12 34.18
CA ARG A 56 -78.49 11.09 33.53
C ARG A 56 -79.19 9.75 33.70
N MET A 57 -78.42 8.71 33.99
CA MET A 57 -78.89 7.37 34.37
C MET A 57 -79.14 7.23 35.87
N ARG A 58 -79.15 8.33 36.65
CA ARG A 58 -79.28 8.32 38.13
C ARG A 58 -78.27 7.38 38.83
N GLY A 59 -77.05 7.33 38.29
CA GLY A 59 -75.89 6.68 38.89
C GLY A 59 -74.72 7.66 39.03
N THR A 60 -73.71 7.27 39.80
CA THR A 60 -72.43 7.98 39.92
C THR A 60 -71.50 7.54 38.80
N GLU A 61 -71.44 6.24 38.56
CA GLU A 61 -70.66 5.61 37.49
C GLU A 61 -71.57 4.85 36.51
N MET A 62 -71.06 4.55 35.32
CA MET A 62 -71.85 3.82 34.33
C MET A 62 -72.12 2.38 34.78
N ASP A 63 -71.25 1.82 35.63
CA ASP A 63 -71.40 0.47 36.21
C ASP A 63 -72.60 0.37 37.19
N ASP A 64 -73.12 1.50 37.68
CA ASP A 64 -74.29 1.57 38.58
C ASP A 64 -75.60 1.17 37.88
N VAL A 65 -75.59 1.02 36.55
CA VAL A 65 -76.74 0.45 35.82
C VAL A 65 -76.84 -1.08 36.01
N ILE A 66 -75.77 -1.73 36.47
CA ILE A 66 -75.73 -3.16 36.77
C ILE A 66 -76.37 -3.39 38.15
N PHE A 67 -77.21 -4.43 38.27
CA PHE A 67 -77.83 -4.78 39.55
C PHE A 67 -76.79 -4.97 40.66
N GLY A 68 -76.80 -4.08 41.65
CA GLY A 68 -75.85 -4.03 42.76
C GLY A 68 -76.11 -5.02 43.90
N GLY A 69 -77.10 -5.91 43.79
CA GLY A 69 -77.46 -6.89 44.82
C GLY A 69 -78.61 -6.43 45.74
N SER A 70 -79.22 -7.39 46.44
CA SER A 70 -80.23 -7.16 47.48
C SER A 70 -80.02 -8.14 48.64
N ALA A 71 -80.76 -7.97 49.75
CA ALA A 71 -80.66 -8.86 50.91
C ALA A 71 -80.89 -10.35 50.59
N THR A 72 -81.61 -10.65 49.51
CA THR A 72 -81.94 -12.02 49.09
C THR A 72 -81.28 -12.46 47.79
N ARG A 73 -80.53 -11.58 47.09
CA ARG A 73 -79.94 -11.87 45.78
C ARG A 73 -78.55 -11.24 45.62
N PRO A 74 -77.54 -11.99 45.13
CA PRO A 74 -76.19 -11.44 44.91
C PRO A 74 -76.17 -10.41 43.76
N ALA A 75 -75.18 -9.53 43.78
CA ALA A 75 -74.93 -8.58 42.70
C ALA A 75 -74.62 -9.30 41.37
N ARG A 76 -74.93 -8.64 40.25
CA ARG A 76 -74.54 -9.11 38.91
C ARG A 76 -73.28 -8.38 38.45
N ASN A 77 -72.56 -9.01 37.52
CA ASN A 77 -71.40 -8.42 36.83
C ASN A 77 -71.76 -7.88 35.44
N LEU A 78 -72.98 -8.17 34.96
CA LEU A 78 -73.43 -7.83 33.62
C LEU A 78 -74.84 -7.23 33.66
N ALA A 79 -75.05 -6.20 32.85
CA ALA A 79 -76.38 -5.74 32.45
C ALA A 79 -76.49 -5.70 30.93
N GLU A 80 -77.65 -6.13 30.43
CA GLU A 80 -78.00 -6.11 29.01
C GLU A 80 -79.40 -5.52 28.83
N VAL A 81 -79.52 -4.61 27.87
CA VAL A 81 -80.80 -4.07 27.41
C VAL A 81 -80.84 -4.22 25.89
N ALA A 82 -81.90 -4.85 25.40
CA ALA A 82 -82.19 -4.97 23.98
C ALA A 82 -83.51 -4.27 23.65
N LEU A 83 -83.49 -3.41 22.63
CA LEU A 83 -84.65 -2.72 22.10
C LEU A 83 -84.88 -3.18 20.66
N THR A 84 -86.03 -3.78 20.41
CA THR A 84 -86.48 -4.16 19.07
C THR A 84 -87.34 -3.07 18.48
N LEU A 85 -87.06 -2.75 17.23
CA LEU A 85 -87.73 -1.73 16.45
C LEU A 85 -88.31 -2.32 15.17
N ASP A 86 -89.51 -1.88 14.81
CA ASP A 86 -90.10 -2.10 13.49
C ASP A 86 -89.54 -1.06 12.51
N ASN A 87 -88.93 -1.55 11.44
CA ASN A 87 -88.37 -0.80 10.33
C ASN A 87 -89.00 -1.21 8.99
N SER A 88 -90.24 -1.70 8.99
CA SER A 88 -91.02 -2.01 7.78
C SER A 88 -91.14 -0.81 6.82
N ASP A 89 -91.23 0.41 7.36
CA ASP A 89 -91.24 1.67 6.59
C ASP A 89 -89.87 2.05 5.99
N ARG A 90 -88.80 1.29 6.28
CA ARG A 90 -87.43 1.49 5.79
C ARG A 90 -86.88 2.90 6.02
N THR A 91 -87.14 3.47 7.20
CA THR A 91 -86.70 4.82 7.59
C THR A 91 -85.35 4.86 8.32
N ALA A 92 -84.72 3.72 8.59
CA ALA A 92 -83.40 3.66 9.22
C ALA A 92 -82.26 4.15 8.28
N PRO A 93 -81.11 4.58 8.82
CA PRO A 93 -79.94 4.95 8.04
C PRO A 93 -79.51 3.84 7.07
N ALA A 94 -78.97 4.21 5.91
CA ALA A 94 -78.62 3.29 4.82
C ALA A 94 -77.76 2.09 5.27
N MET A 95 -76.88 2.29 6.25
CA MET A 95 -76.02 1.23 6.80
C MET A 95 -76.77 0.13 7.56
N PHE A 96 -77.99 0.39 8.03
CA PHE A 96 -78.82 -0.53 8.82
C PHE A 96 -80.18 -0.81 8.19
N ASN A 97 -80.54 -0.17 7.08
CA ASN A 97 -81.86 -0.26 6.46
C ASN A 97 -82.12 -1.58 5.67
N GLY A 98 -81.29 -2.61 5.87
CA GLY A 98 -81.37 -3.89 5.18
C GLY A 98 -82.43 -4.85 5.72
N HIS A 99 -82.94 -4.63 6.94
CA HIS A 99 -83.88 -5.53 7.62
C HIS A 99 -85.19 -4.82 8.00
N ASP A 100 -86.30 -5.57 8.00
CA ASP A 100 -87.62 -5.07 8.45
C ASP A 100 -87.70 -4.90 9.97
N THR A 101 -86.83 -5.59 10.71
CA THR A 101 -86.70 -5.43 12.17
C THR A 101 -85.26 -5.10 12.54
N LEU A 102 -85.11 -4.20 13.50
CA LEU A 102 -83.82 -3.80 14.06
C LEU A 102 -83.79 -4.15 15.54
N GLU A 103 -82.78 -4.88 15.99
CA GLU A 103 -82.50 -5.14 17.40
C GLU A 103 -81.25 -4.38 17.80
N VAL A 104 -81.41 -3.38 18.67
CA VAL A 104 -80.32 -2.63 19.27
C VAL A 104 -80.05 -3.18 20.66
N VAL A 105 -78.85 -3.70 20.89
CA VAL A 105 -78.44 -4.25 22.17
C VAL A 105 -77.30 -3.43 22.73
N ARG A 106 -77.43 -3.01 23.99
CA ARG A 106 -76.33 -2.48 24.77
C ARG A 106 -76.05 -3.41 25.93
N ARG A 107 -74.78 -3.78 26.09
CA ARG A 107 -74.31 -4.66 27.16
C ARG A 107 -73.14 -4.02 27.87
N ILE A 108 -73.16 -4.01 29.20
CA ILE A 108 -72.05 -3.53 30.02
C ILE A 108 -71.61 -4.62 30.98
N GLU A 109 -70.30 -4.72 31.12
CA GLU A 109 -69.63 -5.57 32.09
C GLU A 109 -68.79 -4.72 33.02
N ARG A 110 -68.86 -5.01 34.32
CA ARG A 110 -68.21 -4.21 35.37
C ARG A 110 -66.72 -4.06 35.07
N GLY A 111 -66.22 -2.82 35.03
CA GLY A 111 -64.82 -2.51 34.70
C GLY A 111 -64.39 -2.70 33.23
N SER A 112 -65.25 -3.24 32.36
CA SER A 112 -64.93 -3.52 30.93
C SER A 112 -65.63 -2.58 29.95
N GLY A 113 -66.52 -1.71 30.43
CA GLY A 113 -67.23 -0.73 29.60
C GLY A 113 -68.43 -1.29 28.82
N SER A 114 -69.06 -0.42 28.03
CA SER A 114 -70.27 -0.75 27.25
C SER A 114 -69.92 -1.21 25.83
N THR A 115 -70.54 -2.31 25.39
CA THR A 115 -70.55 -2.80 24.01
C THR A 115 -71.92 -2.56 23.38
N TYR A 116 -71.94 -2.19 22.10
CA TYR A 116 -73.17 -1.91 21.35
C TYR A 116 -73.26 -2.84 20.15
N ARG A 117 -74.45 -3.41 19.93
CA ARG A 117 -74.72 -4.27 18.78
C ARG A 117 -76.03 -3.85 18.12
N ILE A 118 -76.05 -3.88 16.78
CA ILE A 118 -77.27 -3.75 15.98
C ILE A 118 -77.37 -5.02 15.13
N ASN A 119 -78.47 -5.77 15.27
CA ASN A 119 -78.69 -7.06 14.58
C ASN A 119 -77.49 -8.02 14.71
N GLY A 120 -76.91 -8.10 15.91
CA GLY A 120 -75.77 -8.97 16.22
C GLY A 120 -74.39 -8.44 15.81
N LYS A 121 -74.29 -7.39 14.98
CA LYS A 121 -73.01 -6.77 14.60
C LYS A 121 -72.60 -5.71 15.62
N GLU A 122 -71.34 -5.77 16.08
CA GLU A 122 -70.78 -4.74 16.96
C GLU A 122 -70.59 -3.42 16.23
N VAL A 123 -71.07 -2.34 16.85
CA VAL A 123 -71.09 -0.98 16.29
C VAL A 123 -70.57 0.02 17.31
N ARG A 124 -70.18 1.21 16.86
CA ARG A 124 -69.73 2.25 17.79
C ARG A 124 -70.93 2.88 18.47
N ALA A 125 -70.74 3.39 19.69
CA ALA A 125 -71.78 4.13 20.41
C ALA A 125 -72.34 5.29 19.57
N ARG A 126 -71.48 5.96 18.80
CA ARG A 126 -71.87 7.05 17.88
C ARG A 126 -72.81 6.58 16.76
N ASP A 127 -72.63 5.37 16.24
CA ASP A 127 -73.48 4.84 15.17
C ASP A 127 -74.90 4.58 15.68
N VAL A 128 -75.02 4.09 16.93
CA VAL A 128 -76.31 3.92 17.62
C VAL A 128 -76.96 5.27 17.89
N GLN A 129 -76.20 6.25 18.37
CA GLN A 129 -76.71 7.60 18.59
C GLN A 129 -77.24 8.23 17.29
N LEU A 130 -76.53 8.05 16.17
CA LEU A 130 -76.96 8.55 14.86
C LEU A 130 -78.24 7.87 14.38
N LEU A 131 -78.37 6.55 14.55
CA LEU A 131 -79.58 5.78 14.23
C LEU A 131 -80.83 6.39 14.88
N PHE A 132 -80.76 6.73 16.17
CA PHE A 132 -81.89 7.31 16.87
C PHE A 132 -82.04 8.83 16.70
N ALA A 133 -80.95 9.55 16.37
CA ALA A 133 -81.01 10.98 16.07
C ALA A 133 -81.80 11.26 14.80
N ASP A 134 -81.61 10.47 13.74
CA ASP A 134 -82.38 10.60 12.49
C ASP A 134 -83.86 10.20 12.66
N ALA A 135 -84.16 9.32 13.62
CA ALA A 135 -85.53 8.92 13.95
C ALA A 135 -86.26 9.89 14.91
N ALA A 136 -85.59 10.97 15.36
CA ALA A 136 -86.07 11.90 16.41
C ALA A 136 -86.43 11.23 17.76
N THR A 137 -86.01 9.99 17.96
CA THR A 137 -86.34 9.15 19.13
C THR A 137 -85.10 8.77 19.94
N GLY A 138 -84.06 9.62 19.93
CA GLY A 138 -82.81 9.41 20.67
C GLY A 138 -82.94 9.51 22.19
N ALA A 139 -81.86 9.12 22.88
CA ALA A 139 -81.77 9.16 24.35
C ALA A 139 -81.99 10.56 24.96
N HIS A 140 -81.82 11.61 24.16
CA HIS A 140 -82.02 13.00 24.54
C HIS A 140 -83.32 13.61 24.01
N SER A 141 -84.13 12.82 23.30
CA SER A 141 -85.36 13.26 22.65
C SER A 141 -86.33 13.91 23.62
N THR A 142 -86.95 15.00 23.15
CA THR A 142 -88.05 15.69 23.84
C THR A 142 -89.26 14.77 24.06
N ALA A 143 -89.40 13.69 23.29
CA ALA A 143 -90.43 12.67 23.47
C ALA A 143 -90.23 11.81 24.74
N LEU A 144 -89.03 11.77 25.31
CA LEU A 144 -88.74 11.06 26.56
C LEU A 144 -88.75 12.02 27.75
N VAL A 145 -89.89 12.16 28.41
CA VAL A 145 -90.02 13.04 29.59
C VAL A 145 -89.72 12.27 30.89
N SER A 146 -88.59 12.57 31.51
CA SER A 146 -88.23 12.05 32.85
C SER A 146 -88.68 13.00 33.97
N GLN A 147 -88.74 12.47 35.20
CA GLN A 147 -89.06 13.27 36.39
C GLN A 147 -88.10 14.48 36.51
N GLY A 148 -88.65 15.69 36.66
CA GLY A 148 -87.88 16.94 36.75
C GLY A 148 -87.44 17.56 35.41
N ARG A 149 -87.61 16.86 34.27
CA ARG A 149 -87.19 17.37 32.94
C ARG A 149 -87.98 18.59 32.47
N ILE A 150 -89.26 18.69 32.83
CA ILE A 150 -90.13 19.83 32.48
C ILE A 150 -89.59 21.12 33.10
N GLY A 151 -89.23 21.10 34.39
CA GLY A 151 -88.63 22.26 35.05
C GLY A 151 -87.26 22.65 34.48
N ALA A 152 -86.43 21.65 34.12
CA ALA A 152 -85.13 21.89 33.48
C ALA A 152 -85.26 22.50 32.07
N LEU A 153 -86.30 22.12 31.31
CA LEU A 153 -86.60 22.70 30.00
C LEU A 153 -87.00 24.18 30.08
N ILE A 154 -87.82 24.54 31.06
CA ILE A 154 -88.29 25.91 31.28
C ILE A 154 -87.09 26.83 31.62
N ASN A 155 -86.15 26.34 32.43
CA ASN A 155 -84.98 27.09 32.89
C ASN A 155 -83.74 26.96 31.97
N ALA A 156 -83.85 26.29 30.82
CA ALA A 156 -82.71 26.05 29.92
C ALA A 156 -82.19 27.34 29.27
N LYS A 157 -80.86 27.47 29.13
CA LYS A 157 -80.19 28.58 28.44
C LYS A 157 -80.55 28.58 26.94
N PRO A 158 -80.46 29.73 26.24
CA PRO A 158 -80.78 29.81 24.80
C PRO A 158 -80.00 28.81 23.91
N THR A 159 -78.74 28.53 24.22
CA THR A 159 -77.92 27.54 23.51
C THR A 159 -78.44 26.11 23.67
N ASP A 160 -78.87 25.75 24.88
CA ASP A 160 -79.42 24.42 25.18
C ASP A 160 -80.83 24.28 24.58
N ARG A 161 -81.58 25.38 24.53
CA ARG A 161 -82.89 25.46 23.88
C ARG A 161 -82.79 25.35 22.36
N ARG A 162 -81.74 25.91 21.76
CA ARG A 162 -81.47 25.79 20.32
C ARG A 162 -81.29 24.32 19.91
N ALA A 163 -80.50 23.54 20.65
CA ALA A 163 -80.32 22.13 20.36
C ALA A 163 -81.66 21.34 20.37
N LEU A 164 -82.57 21.70 21.28
CA LEU A 164 -83.91 21.11 21.35
C LEU A 164 -84.80 21.52 20.16
N LEU A 165 -84.68 22.76 19.68
CA LEU A 165 -85.39 23.24 18.49
C LEU A 165 -84.84 22.60 17.22
N GLU A 166 -83.53 22.42 17.12
CA GLU A 166 -82.86 21.73 16.00
C GLU A 166 -83.22 20.24 15.94
N GLU A 167 -83.36 19.60 17.10
CA GLU A 167 -83.86 18.24 17.23
C GLU A 167 -85.34 18.15 16.82
N ALA A 168 -86.19 19.08 17.29
CA ALA A 168 -87.59 19.15 16.88
C ALA A 168 -87.77 19.43 15.38
N ALA A 169 -86.84 20.17 14.77
CA ALA A 169 -86.78 20.42 13.33
C ALA A 169 -86.17 19.27 12.52
N GLY A 170 -85.64 18.22 13.18
CA GLY A 170 -85.06 17.04 12.52
C GLY A 170 -83.73 17.30 11.81
N ILE A 171 -83.01 18.39 12.12
CA ILE A 171 -81.76 18.77 11.41
C ILE A 171 -80.48 18.35 12.14
N THR A 172 -80.57 17.84 13.36
CA THR A 172 -79.42 17.41 14.19
C THR A 172 -78.57 16.32 13.52
N GLY A 173 -79.21 15.37 12.83
CA GLY A 173 -78.52 14.31 12.09
C GLY A 173 -77.78 14.81 10.84
N LEU A 174 -78.26 15.88 10.21
CA LEU A 174 -77.60 16.50 9.04
C LEU A 174 -76.32 17.24 9.45
N HIS A 175 -76.36 18.02 10.53
CA HIS A 175 -75.20 18.73 11.06
C HIS A 175 -74.08 17.77 11.49
N SER A 176 -74.44 16.69 12.18
CA SER A 176 -73.48 15.65 12.59
C SER A 176 -72.79 14.98 11.40
N ARG A 177 -73.55 14.64 10.34
CA ARG A 177 -73.00 14.03 9.12
C ARG A 177 -72.08 14.99 8.35
N ARG A 178 -72.44 16.27 8.24
CA ARG A 178 -71.59 17.27 7.57
C ARG A 178 -70.24 17.41 8.26
N HIS A 179 -70.26 17.53 9.59
CA HIS A 179 -69.03 17.67 10.35
C HIS A 179 -68.12 16.43 10.25
N GLU A 180 -68.71 15.22 10.26
CA GLU A 180 -67.95 13.99 10.06
C GLU A 180 -67.34 13.90 8.65
N ALA A 181 -68.09 14.31 7.62
CA ALA A 181 -67.56 14.35 6.25
C ALA A 181 -66.41 15.35 6.11
N GLU A 182 -66.50 16.52 6.73
CA GLU A 182 -65.43 17.52 6.77
C GLU A 182 -64.16 16.99 7.46
N LEU A 183 -64.32 16.30 8.61
CA LEU A 183 -63.21 15.64 9.30
C LEU A 183 -62.52 14.58 8.44
N ARG A 184 -63.31 13.75 7.74
CA ARG A 184 -62.78 12.72 6.82
C ARG A 184 -62.07 13.33 5.62
N LEU A 185 -62.59 14.42 5.07
CA LEU A 185 -61.97 15.14 3.95
C LEU A 185 -60.61 15.71 4.36
N ARG A 186 -60.53 16.43 5.48
CA ARG A 186 -59.26 16.97 5.99
C ARG A 186 -58.23 15.88 6.24
N ALA A 187 -58.64 14.76 6.83
CA ALA A 187 -57.75 13.63 7.03
C ALA A 187 -57.23 13.04 5.70
N ALA A 188 -58.03 13.05 4.63
CA ALA A 188 -57.60 12.61 3.31
C ALA A 188 -56.62 13.62 2.68
N GLU A 189 -56.87 14.92 2.82
CA GLU A 189 -55.98 15.99 2.34
C GLU A 189 -54.60 15.91 2.99
N THR A 190 -54.52 15.80 4.31
CA THR A 190 -53.24 15.63 5.03
C THR A 190 -52.50 14.35 4.61
N ASN A 191 -53.23 13.27 4.30
CA ASN A 191 -52.61 12.05 3.79
C ASN A 191 -52.03 12.21 2.38
N LEU A 192 -52.65 13.03 1.52
CA LEU A 192 -52.14 13.35 0.19
C LEU A 192 -50.88 14.22 0.27
N GLU A 193 -50.86 15.25 1.12
CA GLU A 193 -49.67 16.08 1.34
C GLU A 193 -48.46 15.22 1.76
N ARG A 194 -48.68 14.30 2.70
CA ARG A 194 -47.63 13.36 3.12
C ARG A 194 -47.16 12.44 1.98
N LEU A 195 -48.06 12.07 1.08
CA LEU A 195 -47.72 11.22 -0.07
C LEU A 195 -46.84 12.00 -1.07
N ASP A 196 -47.13 13.27 -1.28
CA ASP A 196 -46.34 14.15 -2.15
C ASP A 196 -44.92 14.32 -1.61
N ASP A 197 -44.75 14.50 -0.29
CA ASP A 197 -43.43 14.54 0.36
C ASP A 197 -42.63 13.24 0.15
N VAL A 198 -43.30 12.09 0.25
CA VAL A 198 -42.68 10.78 -0.01
C VAL A 198 -42.29 10.66 -1.48
N ILE A 199 -43.12 11.12 -2.41
CA ILE A 199 -42.80 11.12 -3.84
C ILE A 199 -41.56 11.99 -4.11
N ALA A 200 -41.50 13.21 -3.59
CA ALA A 200 -40.35 14.10 -3.76
C ALA A 200 -39.05 13.47 -3.20
N THR A 201 -39.16 12.78 -2.06
CA THR A 201 -38.03 12.05 -1.47
C THR A 201 -37.57 10.90 -2.37
N LEU A 202 -38.51 10.11 -2.90
CA LEU A 202 -38.22 9.00 -3.81
C LEU A 202 -37.62 9.48 -5.14
N GLU A 203 -38.07 10.62 -5.67
CA GLU A 203 -37.50 11.23 -6.87
C GLU A 203 -36.03 11.62 -6.66
N THR A 204 -35.72 12.21 -5.50
CA THR A 204 -34.35 12.57 -5.12
C THR A 204 -33.46 11.32 -5.03
N GLN A 205 -33.95 10.26 -4.37
CA GLN A 205 -33.26 8.97 -4.31
C GLN A 205 -33.05 8.36 -5.71
N LEU A 206 -34.07 8.41 -6.57
CA LEU A 206 -34.00 7.91 -7.95
C LEU A 206 -32.96 8.66 -8.78
N GLN A 207 -32.85 9.98 -8.63
CA GLN A 207 -31.81 10.75 -9.30
C GLN A 207 -30.41 10.36 -8.81
N GLY A 208 -30.24 10.15 -7.50
CA GLY A 208 -29.01 9.62 -6.91
C GLY A 208 -28.62 8.26 -7.51
N LEU A 209 -29.57 7.33 -7.55
CA LEU A 209 -29.38 5.99 -8.11
C LEU A 209 -29.05 6.03 -9.62
N ARG A 210 -29.69 6.93 -10.39
CA ARG A 210 -29.36 7.13 -11.81
C ARG A 210 -27.92 7.61 -12.02
N LYS A 211 -27.43 8.52 -11.16
CA LYS A 211 -26.04 8.99 -11.20
C LYS A 211 -25.06 7.84 -10.89
N GLN A 212 -25.35 7.06 -9.85
CA GLN A 212 -24.56 5.89 -9.48
C GLN A 212 -24.53 4.84 -10.60
N ALA A 213 -25.67 4.55 -11.23
CA ALA A 213 -25.76 3.61 -12.35
C ALA A 213 -24.91 4.06 -13.55
N ARG A 214 -24.93 5.36 -13.90
CA ARG A 214 -24.08 5.92 -14.96
C ARG A 214 -22.60 5.81 -14.61
N GLN A 215 -22.23 6.09 -13.35
CA GLN A 215 -20.84 5.97 -12.89
C GLN A 215 -20.36 4.50 -12.95
N ALA A 216 -21.18 3.55 -12.49
CA ALA A 216 -20.87 2.13 -12.56
C ALA A 216 -20.77 1.60 -14.00
N ALA A 217 -21.61 2.08 -14.92
CA ALA A 217 -21.52 1.75 -16.34
C ALA A 217 -20.23 2.30 -16.97
N ARG A 218 -19.86 3.55 -16.65
CA ARG A 218 -18.59 4.16 -17.11
C ARG A 218 -17.39 3.40 -16.55
N TYR A 219 -17.40 3.07 -15.26
CA TYR A 219 -16.34 2.27 -14.63
C TYR A 219 -16.17 0.92 -15.33
N ARG A 220 -17.26 0.18 -15.57
CA ARG A 220 -17.20 -1.12 -16.28
C ARG A 220 -16.58 -0.99 -17.67
N ARG A 221 -16.98 0.02 -18.43
CA ARG A 221 -16.42 0.28 -19.77
C ARG A 221 -14.91 0.58 -19.70
N VAL A 222 -14.50 1.45 -18.79
CA VAL A 222 -13.07 1.82 -18.64
C VAL A 222 -12.26 0.61 -18.16
N ALA A 223 -12.76 -0.16 -17.20
CA ALA A 223 -12.09 -1.36 -16.71
C ALA A 223 -11.93 -2.43 -17.80
N GLU A 224 -12.92 -2.58 -18.68
CA GLU A 224 -12.82 -3.47 -19.83
C GLU A 224 -11.77 -2.98 -20.85
N GLN A 225 -11.73 -1.68 -21.13
CA GLN A 225 -10.70 -1.08 -21.98
C GLN A 225 -9.29 -1.27 -21.40
N ILE A 226 -9.12 -1.03 -20.10
CA ILE A 226 -7.84 -1.24 -19.40
C ILE A 226 -7.41 -2.70 -19.56
N ARG A 227 -8.27 -3.67 -19.19
CA ARG A 227 -7.95 -5.09 -19.33
C ARG A 227 -7.58 -5.48 -20.76
N ARG A 228 -8.29 -4.95 -21.75
CA ARG A 228 -7.99 -5.19 -23.16
C ARG A 228 -6.62 -4.64 -23.54
N HIS A 229 -6.30 -3.42 -23.13
CA HIS A 229 -5.01 -2.79 -23.45
C HIS A 229 -3.84 -3.44 -22.70
N GLU A 230 -4.03 -3.83 -21.44
CA GLU A 230 -3.05 -4.61 -20.67
C GLU A 230 -2.77 -5.97 -21.34
N ALA A 231 -3.83 -6.68 -21.75
CA ALA A 231 -3.66 -7.95 -22.48
C ALA A 231 -2.90 -7.76 -23.80
N ILE A 232 -3.18 -6.68 -24.54
CA ILE A 232 -2.43 -6.35 -25.77
C ILE A 232 -0.97 -6.02 -25.44
N GLY A 233 -0.71 -5.21 -24.42
CA GLY A 233 0.64 -4.84 -23.99
C GLY A 233 1.48 -6.06 -23.61
N LEU A 234 0.93 -6.92 -22.75
CA LEU A 234 1.57 -8.18 -22.35
C LEU A 234 1.81 -9.12 -23.53
N HIS A 235 0.87 -9.19 -24.49
CA HIS A 235 1.07 -9.99 -25.69
C HIS A 235 2.21 -9.46 -26.57
N LEU A 236 2.28 -8.14 -26.77
CA LEU A 236 3.37 -7.52 -27.54
C LEU A 236 4.73 -7.71 -26.87
N GLU A 237 4.80 -7.57 -25.54
CA GLU A 237 6.02 -7.86 -24.77
C GLU A 237 6.43 -9.33 -24.90
N ALA A 238 5.49 -10.26 -24.73
CA ALA A 238 5.74 -11.69 -24.89
C ALA A 238 6.24 -12.02 -26.32
N ALA A 239 5.63 -11.43 -27.35
CA ALA A 239 6.07 -11.60 -28.74
C ALA A 239 7.48 -11.06 -28.97
N ALA A 240 7.81 -9.88 -28.42
CA ALA A 240 9.14 -9.29 -28.51
C ALA A 240 10.21 -10.13 -27.78
N ILE A 241 9.89 -10.63 -26.59
CA ILE A 241 10.77 -11.54 -25.83
C ILE A 241 10.98 -12.84 -26.61
N GLN A 242 9.91 -13.41 -27.18
CA GLN A 242 10.02 -14.64 -27.98
C GLN A 242 10.89 -14.43 -29.22
N ALA A 243 10.77 -13.29 -29.90
CA ALA A 243 11.63 -12.95 -31.03
C ALA A 243 13.10 -12.84 -30.62
N ARG A 244 13.40 -12.14 -29.51
CA ARG A 244 14.77 -12.04 -28.96
C ARG A 244 15.32 -13.39 -28.53
N LEU A 245 14.49 -14.25 -27.94
CA LEU A 245 14.89 -15.61 -27.56
C LEU A 245 15.25 -16.45 -28.79
N ASN A 246 14.44 -16.39 -29.85
CA ASN A 246 14.71 -17.10 -31.09
C ASN A 246 16.01 -16.62 -31.74
N GLU A 247 16.25 -15.30 -31.74
CA GLU A 247 17.50 -14.72 -32.25
C GLU A 247 18.71 -15.15 -31.41
N ALA A 248 18.61 -15.12 -30.08
CA ALA A 248 19.67 -15.57 -29.18
C ALA A 248 19.97 -17.07 -29.37
N ARG A 249 18.95 -17.91 -29.57
CA ARG A 249 19.11 -19.33 -29.91
C ARG A 249 19.83 -19.53 -31.23
N ALA A 250 19.47 -18.76 -32.27
CA ALA A 250 20.17 -18.84 -33.55
C ALA A 250 21.65 -18.44 -33.42
N ARG A 251 21.94 -17.38 -32.64
CA ARG A 251 23.33 -16.97 -32.35
C ARG A 251 24.10 -18.03 -31.55
N LEU A 252 23.44 -18.71 -30.61
CA LEU A 252 24.06 -19.79 -29.83
C LEU A 252 24.45 -20.97 -30.75
N VAL A 253 23.53 -21.42 -31.60
CA VAL A 253 23.81 -22.51 -32.56
C VAL A 253 24.99 -22.16 -33.46
N GLU A 254 25.06 -20.93 -33.96
CA GLU A 254 26.18 -20.48 -34.78
C GLU A 254 27.50 -20.40 -34.00
N ALA A 255 27.45 -19.96 -32.74
CA ALA A 255 28.63 -19.95 -31.87
C ALA A 255 29.13 -21.36 -31.56
N GLU A 256 28.22 -22.30 -31.27
CA GLU A 256 28.54 -23.71 -31.05
C GLU A 256 29.18 -24.35 -32.28
N ARG A 257 28.64 -24.06 -33.48
CA ARG A 257 29.24 -24.50 -34.76
C ARG A 257 30.67 -23.98 -34.91
N ARG A 258 30.89 -22.68 -34.66
CA ARG A 258 32.23 -22.07 -34.74
C ARG A 258 33.20 -22.64 -33.71
N VAL A 259 32.73 -22.93 -32.50
CA VAL A 259 33.56 -23.59 -31.47
C VAL A 259 33.96 -24.97 -31.96
N ALA A 260 33.03 -25.78 -32.47
CA ALA A 260 33.32 -27.11 -33.00
C ALA A 260 34.37 -27.06 -34.13
N GLU A 261 34.20 -26.16 -35.10
CA GLU A 261 35.16 -25.97 -36.21
C GLU A 261 36.56 -25.56 -35.72
N CYS A 262 36.63 -24.61 -34.77
CA CYS A 262 37.89 -24.20 -34.17
C CYS A 262 38.54 -25.32 -33.36
N THR A 263 37.75 -26.13 -32.64
CA THR A 263 38.25 -27.27 -31.88
C THR A 263 38.81 -28.37 -32.80
N GLU A 264 38.12 -28.68 -33.89
CA GLU A 264 38.62 -29.63 -34.90
C GLU A 264 39.91 -29.12 -35.55
N ALA A 265 39.96 -27.84 -35.94
CA ALA A 265 41.16 -27.24 -36.50
C ALA A 265 42.33 -27.24 -35.50
N ALA A 266 42.07 -26.90 -34.23
CA ALA A 266 43.08 -26.94 -33.18
C ALA A 266 43.60 -28.35 -32.93
N ALA A 267 42.72 -29.36 -32.92
CA ALA A 267 43.10 -30.76 -32.80
C ALA A 267 43.98 -31.21 -33.97
N ALA A 268 43.62 -30.88 -35.21
CA ALA A 268 44.42 -31.19 -36.39
C ALA A 268 45.82 -30.56 -36.32
N ARG A 269 45.91 -29.27 -35.94
CA ARG A 269 47.20 -28.58 -35.77
C ARG A 269 48.03 -29.15 -34.63
N ALA A 270 47.39 -29.56 -33.53
CA ALA A 270 48.09 -30.23 -32.42
C ALA A 270 48.67 -31.58 -32.85
N THR A 271 47.94 -32.36 -33.67
CA THR A 271 48.44 -33.60 -34.26
C THR A 271 49.62 -33.34 -35.19
N GLU A 272 49.51 -32.39 -36.12
CA GLU A 272 50.63 -32.00 -37.00
C GLU A 272 51.87 -31.56 -36.20
N GLN A 273 51.68 -30.77 -35.14
CA GLN A 273 52.76 -30.36 -34.25
C GLN A 273 53.39 -31.56 -33.53
N ALA A 274 52.59 -32.50 -33.04
CA ALA A 274 53.08 -33.70 -32.38
C ALA A 274 53.88 -34.60 -33.33
N GLU A 275 53.40 -34.79 -34.56
CA GLU A 275 54.11 -35.54 -35.62
C GLU A 275 55.44 -34.87 -35.98
N ALA A 276 55.44 -33.55 -36.19
CA ALA A 276 56.67 -32.80 -36.45
C ALA A 276 57.67 -32.87 -35.28
N SER A 277 57.16 -32.76 -34.04
CA SER A 277 57.97 -32.89 -32.83
C SER A 277 58.54 -34.30 -32.67
N ALA A 278 57.79 -35.35 -33.04
CA ALA A 278 58.25 -36.74 -33.00
C ALA A 278 59.30 -37.05 -34.08
N ALA A 279 59.25 -36.38 -35.24
CA ALA A 279 60.26 -36.51 -36.30
C ALA A 279 61.59 -35.78 -35.98
N LEU A 280 61.53 -34.72 -35.16
CA LEU A 280 62.67 -33.85 -34.87
C LEU A 280 63.89 -34.56 -34.23
N PRO A 281 63.72 -35.48 -33.26
CA PRO A 281 64.84 -36.22 -32.67
C PRO A 281 65.62 -37.06 -33.69
N ALA A 282 64.93 -37.75 -34.60
CA ALA A 282 65.59 -38.57 -35.62
C ALA A 282 66.39 -37.70 -36.61
N LEU A 283 65.84 -36.55 -37.00
CA LEU A 283 66.54 -35.57 -37.85
C LEU A 283 67.76 -34.96 -37.14
N ARG A 284 67.63 -34.60 -35.85
CA ARG A 284 68.76 -34.10 -35.04
C ARG A 284 69.84 -35.16 -34.84
N GLN A 285 69.45 -36.42 -34.68
CA GLN A 285 70.38 -37.53 -34.59
C GLN A 285 71.14 -37.72 -35.92
N ALA A 286 70.43 -37.69 -37.06
CA ALA A 286 71.06 -37.76 -38.38
C ALA A 286 72.00 -36.57 -38.64
N GLU A 287 71.60 -35.35 -38.23
CA GLU A 287 72.46 -34.16 -38.28
C GLU A 287 73.72 -34.35 -37.42
N ALA A 288 73.59 -34.82 -36.18
CA ALA A 288 74.71 -35.07 -35.28
C ALA A 288 75.66 -36.14 -35.82
N GLU A 289 75.13 -37.22 -36.39
CA GLU A 289 75.90 -38.29 -37.04
C GLU A 289 76.66 -37.77 -38.26
N ALA A 290 76.01 -36.98 -39.12
CA ALA A 290 76.63 -36.34 -40.28
C ALA A 290 77.71 -35.34 -39.85
N ALA A 291 77.44 -34.52 -38.82
CA ALA A 291 78.41 -33.57 -38.28
C ALA A 291 79.63 -34.29 -37.66
N ALA A 292 79.41 -35.39 -36.93
CA ALA A 292 80.49 -36.22 -36.39
C ALA A 292 81.30 -36.93 -37.49
N ALA A 293 80.65 -37.38 -38.57
CA ALA A 293 81.34 -37.91 -39.74
C ALA A 293 82.18 -36.83 -40.44
N LEU A 294 81.62 -35.64 -40.66
CA LEU A 294 82.34 -34.50 -41.24
C LEU A 294 83.53 -34.09 -40.38
N GLN A 295 83.37 -34.00 -39.06
CA GLN A 295 84.45 -33.63 -38.15
C GLN A 295 85.58 -34.66 -38.19
N ARG A 296 85.26 -35.96 -38.24
CA ARG A 296 86.26 -37.02 -38.43
C ARG A 296 87.01 -36.84 -39.75
N LEU A 297 86.30 -36.64 -40.86
CA LEU A 297 86.92 -36.41 -42.17
C LEU A 297 87.79 -35.15 -42.21
N LEU A 298 87.41 -34.09 -41.51
CA LEU A 298 88.23 -32.87 -41.39
C LEU A 298 89.51 -33.13 -40.59
N VAL A 299 89.42 -33.85 -39.48
CA VAL A 299 90.59 -34.24 -38.67
C VAL A 299 91.51 -35.16 -39.49
N ASP A 300 90.96 -36.13 -40.20
CA ASP A 300 91.72 -37.04 -41.06
C ASP A 300 92.41 -36.28 -42.20
N ARG A 301 91.70 -35.34 -42.85
CA ARG A 301 92.28 -34.44 -43.86
C ARG A 301 93.42 -33.62 -43.27
N ASP A 302 93.23 -33.03 -42.09
CA ASP A 302 94.25 -32.18 -41.46
C ASP A 302 95.46 -33.00 -41.02
N ASN A 303 95.27 -34.23 -40.56
CA ASN A 303 96.36 -35.16 -40.24
C ASN A 303 97.12 -35.56 -41.51
N LEU A 304 96.42 -35.94 -42.59
CA LEU A 304 97.03 -36.24 -43.88
C LEU A 304 97.81 -35.03 -44.44
N ALA A 305 97.27 -33.81 -44.32
CA ALA A 305 97.97 -32.60 -44.74
C ALA A 305 99.22 -32.34 -43.90
N ARG A 306 99.20 -32.64 -42.59
CA ARG A 306 100.39 -32.56 -41.73
C ARG A 306 101.41 -33.64 -42.10
N GLU A 307 100.99 -34.87 -42.34
CA GLU A 307 101.87 -35.96 -42.79
C GLU A 307 102.51 -35.64 -44.14
N GLU A 308 101.75 -35.10 -45.09
CA GLU A 308 102.24 -34.63 -46.39
C GLU A 308 103.27 -33.49 -46.21
N ALA A 309 102.96 -32.50 -45.35
CA ALA A 309 103.89 -31.41 -45.06
C ALA A 309 105.17 -31.90 -44.36
N GLN A 310 105.06 -32.85 -43.42
CA GLN A 310 106.21 -33.47 -42.75
C GLN A 310 107.05 -34.30 -43.72
N ALA A 311 106.42 -35.08 -44.59
CA ALA A 311 107.10 -35.84 -45.63
C ALA A 311 107.79 -34.93 -46.65
N ALA A 312 107.15 -33.83 -47.06
CA ALA A 312 107.73 -32.83 -47.93
C ALA A 312 108.92 -32.11 -47.28
N ALA A 313 108.81 -31.74 -46.00
CA ALA A 313 109.90 -31.14 -45.23
C ALA A 313 111.08 -32.11 -45.03
N ALA A 314 110.79 -33.38 -44.70
CA ALA A 314 111.81 -34.43 -44.57
C ALA A 314 112.51 -34.70 -45.91
N ARG A 315 111.75 -34.72 -47.01
CA ARG A 315 112.30 -34.82 -48.38
C ARG A 315 113.19 -33.63 -48.72
N ALA A 316 112.74 -32.40 -48.47
CA ALA A 316 113.53 -31.19 -48.71
C ALA A 316 114.82 -31.19 -47.86
N GLN A 317 114.74 -31.59 -46.59
CA GLN A 317 115.92 -31.75 -45.74
C GLN A 317 116.86 -32.84 -46.26
N ALA A 318 116.33 -33.97 -46.72
CA ALA A 318 117.14 -35.04 -47.32
C ALA A 318 117.80 -34.60 -48.63
N GLU A 319 117.10 -33.88 -49.51
CA GLU A 319 117.64 -33.29 -50.73
C GLU A 319 118.73 -32.24 -50.42
N GLN A 320 118.52 -31.39 -49.42
CA GLN A 320 119.52 -30.43 -48.95
C GLN A 320 120.75 -31.14 -48.36
N ARG A 321 120.56 -32.20 -47.56
CA ARG A 321 121.66 -33.02 -47.02
C ARG A 321 122.40 -33.77 -48.11
N LEU A 322 121.70 -34.27 -49.13
CA LEU A 322 122.30 -34.93 -50.29
C LEU A 322 123.16 -33.93 -51.06
N ALA A 323 122.66 -32.72 -51.30
CA ALA A 323 123.41 -31.65 -51.97
C ALA A 323 124.63 -31.22 -51.15
N GLN A 324 124.48 -31.09 -49.83
CA GLN A 324 125.57 -30.76 -48.91
C GLN A 324 126.64 -31.87 -48.89
N LEU A 325 126.24 -33.14 -48.79
CA LEU A 325 127.14 -34.30 -48.86
C LEU A 325 127.81 -34.42 -50.23
N HIS A 326 127.13 -34.05 -51.32
CA HIS A 326 127.74 -33.97 -52.64
C HIS A 326 128.81 -32.88 -52.70
N GLY A 327 128.53 -31.70 -52.16
CA GLY A 327 129.49 -30.60 -52.04
C GLY A 327 130.66 -30.94 -51.13
N ASP A 328 130.41 -31.64 -50.02
CA ASP A 328 131.43 -32.12 -49.09
C ASP A 328 132.27 -33.25 -49.69
N LEU A 329 131.68 -34.13 -50.50
CA LEU A 329 132.42 -35.16 -51.24
C LEU A 329 133.31 -34.54 -52.32
N GLN A 330 132.82 -33.51 -53.04
CA GLN A 330 133.63 -32.77 -54.00
C GLN A 330 134.76 -32.01 -53.31
N ARG A 331 134.48 -31.33 -52.19
CA ARG A 331 135.50 -30.70 -51.36
C ARG A 331 136.50 -31.69 -50.80
N ALA A 332 136.06 -32.85 -50.31
CA ALA A 332 136.93 -33.89 -49.75
C ALA A 332 137.82 -34.52 -50.83
N ARG A 333 137.32 -34.66 -52.07
CA ARG A 333 138.13 -35.10 -53.21
C ARG A 333 139.18 -34.07 -53.60
N ALA A 334 138.81 -32.79 -53.68
CA ALA A 334 139.76 -31.70 -53.92
C ALA A 334 140.79 -31.57 -52.78
N LEU A 335 140.35 -31.69 -51.52
CA LEU A 335 141.22 -31.70 -50.33
C LEU A 335 142.11 -32.94 -50.27
N ALA A 336 141.69 -34.09 -50.78
CA ALA A 336 142.55 -35.28 -50.83
C ALA A 336 143.65 -35.14 -51.90
N GLU A 337 143.33 -34.52 -53.04
CA GLU A 337 144.31 -34.16 -54.08
C GLU A 337 145.28 -33.08 -53.58
N ASP A 338 144.77 -32.02 -52.94
CA ASP A 338 145.58 -30.97 -52.32
C ASP A 338 146.40 -31.49 -51.12
N ALA A 339 145.87 -32.40 -50.31
CA ALA A 339 146.58 -33.01 -49.18
C ALA A 339 147.70 -33.94 -49.65
N GLN A 340 147.55 -34.66 -50.76
CA GLN A 340 148.65 -35.43 -51.35
C GLN A 340 149.77 -34.51 -51.87
N ALA A 341 149.43 -33.36 -52.45
CA ALA A 341 150.40 -32.34 -52.85
C ALA A 341 151.05 -31.63 -51.64
N ALA A 342 150.28 -31.38 -50.57
CA ALA A 342 150.73 -30.72 -49.35
C ALA A 342 151.57 -31.63 -48.45
N ILE A 343 151.30 -32.93 -48.36
CA ILE A 343 152.13 -33.89 -47.59
C ILE A 343 153.55 -34.00 -48.18
N ALA A 344 153.70 -33.88 -49.51
CA ALA A 344 155.01 -33.83 -50.16
C ALA A 344 155.75 -32.50 -49.87
N ARG A 345 155.02 -31.40 -49.67
CA ARG A 345 155.56 -30.06 -49.38
C ARG A 345 155.89 -29.86 -47.90
N LEU A 346 155.00 -30.31 -47.01
CA LEU A 346 155.09 -30.19 -45.56
C LEU A 346 156.14 -31.10 -44.93
N ASN A 347 156.51 -32.22 -45.56
CA ASN A 347 157.69 -32.98 -45.14
C ASN A 347 159.01 -32.24 -45.40
N ARG A 348 159.00 -31.26 -46.33
CA ARG A 348 160.15 -30.41 -46.64
C ARG A 348 160.18 -29.17 -45.73
N GLU A 349 159.03 -28.54 -45.49
CA GLU A 349 158.89 -27.37 -44.60
C GLU A 349 158.98 -27.72 -43.10
N ARG A 350 158.62 -28.94 -42.66
CA ARG A 350 158.73 -29.37 -41.24
C ARG A 350 160.19 -29.49 -40.76
N ALA A 351 161.14 -29.72 -41.67
CA ALA A 351 162.57 -29.71 -41.33
C ALA A 351 163.15 -28.29 -41.17
N GLU A 352 162.48 -27.29 -41.75
CA GLU A 352 162.94 -25.89 -41.76
C GLU A 352 162.25 -25.04 -40.68
N LEU A 353 161.07 -25.45 -40.19
CA LEU A 353 160.26 -24.69 -39.23
C LEU A 353 160.45 -25.09 -37.74
N GLU A 354 161.18 -26.16 -37.43
CA GLU A 354 161.58 -26.46 -36.03
C GLU A 354 162.72 -25.55 -35.52
N GLN A 355 163.31 -24.71 -36.39
CA GLN A 355 164.38 -23.77 -36.05
C GLN A 355 163.93 -22.30 -35.90
N ALA A 356 162.65 -21.99 -36.10
CA ALA A 356 162.14 -20.61 -36.05
C ALA A 356 161.05 -20.43 -34.98
N GLU A 357 161.54 -20.25 -33.74
CA GLU A 357 161.04 -19.31 -32.72
C GLU A 357 159.59 -19.47 -32.21
N ALA A 358 159.36 -19.79 -30.93
CA ALA A 358 159.71 -18.98 -29.74
C ALA A 358 159.14 -17.55 -29.80
N GLY A 359 157.93 -17.30 -29.27
CA GLY A 359 157.44 -15.93 -29.13
C GLY A 359 155.93 -15.66 -28.97
N GLN A 360 155.10 -16.60 -28.50
CA GLN A 360 153.64 -16.35 -28.37
C GLN A 360 153.11 -16.46 -26.93
N ALA A 361 153.78 -15.81 -25.98
CA ALA A 361 153.30 -15.70 -24.60
C ALA A 361 152.46 -14.43 -24.34
N ASP A 362 152.60 -13.37 -25.16
CA ASP A 362 152.02 -12.05 -24.82
C ASP A 362 150.59 -11.80 -25.34
N ALA A 363 150.07 -12.64 -26.25
CA ALA A 363 148.69 -12.50 -26.78
C ALA A 363 147.61 -13.03 -25.83
N LEU A 364 147.97 -13.87 -24.84
CA LEU A 364 147.01 -14.57 -23.98
C LEU A 364 146.51 -13.69 -22.81
N ALA A 365 147.32 -12.72 -22.36
CA ALA A 365 146.99 -11.88 -21.20
C ALA A 365 145.93 -10.80 -21.51
N ALA A 366 145.85 -10.31 -22.75
CA ALA A 366 144.91 -9.26 -23.15
C ALA A 366 143.44 -9.75 -23.24
N ALA A 367 143.23 -11.03 -23.57
CA ALA A 367 141.90 -11.61 -23.76
C ALA A 367 141.16 -11.86 -22.42
N HIS A 368 141.89 -12.13 -21.34
CA HIS A 368 141.29 -12.40 -20.02
C HIS A 368 140.73 -11.14 -19.33
N ALA A 369 141.30 -9.96 -19.58
CA ALA A 369 140.82 -8.70 -18.99
C ALA A 369 139.54 -8.15 -19.64
N ALA A 370 139.26 -8.51 -20.91
CA ALA A 370 138.05 -8.12 -21.63
C ALA A 370 136.82 -8.94 -21.20
N ARG A 371 137.02 -10.21 -20.86
CA ARG A 371 135.95 -11.14 -20.42
C ARG A 371 135.36 -10.78 -19.05
N ALA A 372 136.18 -10.30 -18.11
CA ALA A 372 135.72 -9.93 -16.77
C ALA A 372 134.77 -8.72 -16.76
N ARG A 373 134.98 -7.73 -17.65
CA ARG A 373 134.12 -6.53 -17.74
C ARG A 373 132.75 -6.79 -18.36
N ALA A 374 132.65 -7.80 -19.22
CA ALA A 374 131.39 -8.17 -19.88
C ALA A 374 130.48 -8.99 -18.95
N GLN A 375 131.04 -9.70 -17.96
CA GLN A 375 130.26 -10.50 -17.02
C GLN A 375 129.56 -9.64 -15.96
N ASP A 376 130.15 -8.54 -15.48
CA ASP A 376 129.50 -7.64 -14.50
C ASP A 376 128.34 -6.82 -15.08
N ALA A 377 128.33 -6.56 -16.40
CA ALA A 377 127.26 -5.81 -17.07
C ALA A 377 125.99 -6.65 -17.29
N VAL A 378 126.13 -7.98 -17.40
CA VAL A 378 125.00 -8.91 -17.63
C VAL A 378 124.21 -9.14 -16.34
N THR A 379 124.89 -9.31 -15.21
CA THR A 379 124.26 -9.52 -13.90
C THR A 379 123.38 -8.33 -13.47
N GLY A 380 123.78 -7.09 -13.80
CA GLY A 380 122.98 -5.90 -13.51
C GLY A 380 121.72 -5.72 -14.38
N HIS A 381 121.70 -6.28 -15.59
CA HIS A 381 120.53 -6.22 -16.48
C HIS A 381 119.50 -7.31 -16.17
N GLU A 382 119.93 -8.49 -15.68
CA GLU A 382 119.03 -9.57 -15.26
C GLU A 382 118.20 -9.20 -14.01
N GLU A 383 118.79 -8.47 -13.06
CA GLU A 383 118.08 -7.96 -11.86
C GLU A 383 117.11 -6.79 -12.16
N ALA A 384 117.32 -6.06 -13.26
CA ALA A 384 116.41 -5.00 -13.71
C ALA A 384 115.19 -5.58 -14.42
N VAL A 385 115.37 -6.62 -15.24
CA VAL A 385 114.29 -7.33 -15.94
C VAL A 385 113.37 -8.05 -14.97
N HIS A 386 113.91 -8.67 -13.91
CA HIS A 386 113.09 -9.36 -12.90
C HIS A 386 112.17 -8.39 -12.13
N ARG A 387 112.67 -7.20 -11.75
CA ARG A 387 111.85 -6.15 -11.09
C ARG A 387 110.77 -5.55 -12.00
N LEU A 388 111.05 -5.39 -13.29
CA LEU A 388 110.07 -4.90 -14.27
C LEU A 388 108.97 -5.94 -14.56
N ALA A 389 109.31 -7.24 -14.57
CA ALA A 389 108.34 -8.31 -14.75
C ALA A 389 107.34 -8.44 -13.57
N GLU A 390 107.80 -8.24 -12.33
CA GLU A 390 106.91 -8.20 -11.15
C GLU A 390 105.97 -6.98 -11.15
N GLN A 391 106.44 -5.82 -11.63
CA GLN A 391 105.62 -4.61 -11.74
C GLN A 391 104.54 -4.72 -12.83
N VAL A 392 104.83 -5.38 -13.95
CA VAL A 392 103.85 -5.63 -15.02
C VAL A 392 102.76 -6.61 -14.56
N ALA A 393 103.14 -7.72 -13.92
CA ALA A 393 102.17 -8.68 -13.38
C ALA A 393 101.24 -8.07 -12.31
N ALA A 394 101.76 -7.16 -11.47
CA ALA A 394 100.95 -6.43 -10.48
C ALA A 394 99.98 -5.40 -11.11
N GLN A 395 100.35 -4.79 -12.24
CA GLN A 395 99.50 -3.82 -12.96
C GLN A 395 98.44 -4.52 -13.82
N GLU A 396 98.74 -5.67 -14.43
CA GLU A 396 97.77 -6.48 -15.16
C GLU A 396 96.68 -7.04 -14.25
N ALA A 397 97.04 -7.47 -13.03
CA ALA A 397 96.07 -7.90 -12.01
C ALA A 397 95.16 -6.74 -11.55
N ARG A 398 95.68 -5.50 -11.43
CA ARG A 398 94.88 -4.29 -11.14
C ARG A 398 93.97 -3.90 -12.31
N ALA A 399 94.44 -4.00 -13.56
CA ALA A 399 93.65 -3.72 -14.75
C ALA A 399 92.47 -4.69 -14.90
N ALA A 400 92.67 -5.98 -14.63
CA ALA A 400 91.60 -6.99 -14.66
C ALA A 400 90.59 -6.85 -13.50
N ALA A 401 91.01 -6.33 -12.34
CA ALA A 401 90.11 -6.00 -11.23
C ALA A 401 89.29 -4.74 -11.50
N LEU A 402 89.89 -3.71 -12.11
CA LEU A 402 89.20 -2.49 -12.53
C LEU A 402 88.22 -2.72 -13.68
N HIS A 403 88.54 -3.58 -14.65
CA HIS A 403 87.62 -3.97 -15.73
C HIS A 403 86.36 -4.65 -15.20
N ARG A 404 86.51 -5.62 -14.28
CA ARG A 404 85.36 -6.27 -13.62
C ARG A 404 84.52 -5.27 -12.81
N ARG A 405 85.15 -4.28 -12.17
CA ARG A 405 84.44 -3.22 -11.45
C ARG A 405 83.69 -2.25 -12.38
N ILE A 406 84.24 -1.98 -13.56
CA ILE A 406 83.59 -1.16 -14.60
C ILE A 406 82.38 -1.90 -15.20
N GLU A 407 82.46 -3.21 -15.42
CA GLU A 407 81.31 -4.02 -15.85
C GLU A 407 80.19 -4.05 -14.81
N GLU A 408 80.50 -4.29 -13.53
CA GLU A 408 79.53 -4.24 -12.43
C GLU A 408 78.83 -2.87 -12.34
N LEU A 409 79.60 -1.78 -12.40
CA LEU A 409 79.05 -0.42 -12.33
C LEU A 409 78.27 -0.06 -13.61
N SER A 410 78.65 -0.58 -14.77
CA SER A 410 77.93 -0.38 -16.03
C SER A 410 76.59 -1.10 -16.06
N GLN A 411 76.54 -2.34 -15.56
CA GLN A 411 75.28 -3.08 -15.39
C GLN A 411 74.36 -2.42 -14.34
N ARG A 412 74.94 -1.91 -13.24
CA ARG A 412 74.17 -1.14 -12.24
C ARG A 412 73.63 0.18 -12.79
N ARG A 413 74.41 0.88 -13.63
CA ARG A 413 73.96 2.10 -14.34
C ARG A 413 72.87 1.81 -15.37
N ALA A 414 72.94 0.67 -16.07
CA ALA A 414 71.91 0.23 -17.01
C ALA A 414 70.57 -0.09 -16.30
N ARG A 415 70.63 -0.80 -15.16
CA ARG A 415 69.43 -1.04 -14.32
C ARG A 415 68.82 0.25 -13.78
N LEU A 416 69.63 1.18 -13.27
CA LEU A 416 69.13 2.45 -12.76
C LEU A 416 68.54 3.35 -13.86
N ARG A 417 69.09 3.32 -15.09
CA ARG A 417 68.49 4.01 -16.25
C ARG A 417 67.16 3.40 -16.68
N ALA A 418 67.04 2.06 -16.67
CA ALA A 418 65.78 1.39 -16.96
C ALA A 418 64.71 1.71 -15.91
N GLN A 419 65.08 1.74 -14.62
CA GLN A 419 64.17 2.16 -13.54
C GLN A 419 63.78 3.65 -13.64
N ALA A 420 64.71 4.54 -14.02
CA ALA A 420 64.39 5.95 -14.22
C ALA A 420 63.44 6.18 -15.42
N ALA A 421 63.60 5.41 -16.50
CA ALA A 421 62.71 5.44 -17.66
C ALA A 421 61.32 4.88 -17.33
N ASP A 422 61.24 3.84 -16.50
CA ASP A 422 59.98 3.27 -16.01
C ASP A 422 59.23 4.25 -15.09
N ILE A 423 59.94 4.91 -14.18
CA ILE A 423 59.38 5.96 -13.31
C ILE A 423 58.94 7.19 -14.13
N ALA A 424 59.69 7.57 -15.17
CA ALA A 424 59.29 8.68 -16.06
C ALA A 424 58.01 8.36 -16.84
N ARG A 425 57.90 7.13 -17.36
CA ARG A 425 56.68 6.64 -18.03
C ARG A 425 55.48 6.56 -17.08
N GLN A 426 55.69 6.09 -15.85
CA GLN A 426 54.65 6.09 -14.82
C GLN A 426 54.22 7.52 -14.42
N ARG A 427 55.15 8.50 -14.42
CA ARG A 427 54.81 9.91 -14.19
C ARG A 427 54.02 10.52 -15.36
N GLU A 428 54.33 10.20 -16.61
CA GLU A 428 53.54 10.64 -17.77
C GLU A 428 52.14 9.99 -17.79
N GLU A 429 52.02 8.70 -17.44
CA GLU A 429 50.72 8.03 -17.31
C GLU A 429 49.86 8.56 -16.15
N MET A 430 50.48 8.99 -15.05
CA MET A 430 49.78 9.65 -13.93
C MET A 430 49.41 11.10 -14.26
N ALA A 431 50.26 11.85 -14.96
CA ALA A 431 49.97 13.22 -15.41
C ALA A 431 48.85 13.25 -16.47
N ALA A 432 48.78 12.25 -17.35
CA ALA A 432 47.69 12.09 -18.32
C ALA A 432 46.33 11.68 -17.69
N LYS A 433 46.32 11.29 -16.42
CA LYS A 433 45.12 10.92 -15.65
C LYS A 433 44.77 11.94 -14.56
N GLN A 434 45.52 13.04 -14.44
CA GLN A 434 45.13 14.14 -13.56
C GLN A 434 43.99 14.93 -14.21
N VAL A 435 42.92 15.09 -13.43
CA VAL A 435 41.86 16.07 -13.69
C VAL A 435 42.46 17.45 -13.44
N ASP A 436 42.17 18.41 -14.31
CA ASP A 436 42.72 19.77 -14.26
C ASP A 436 42.36 20.45 -12.92
N ASP A 437 43.29 21.15 -12.29
CA ASP A 437 43.05 21.77 -10.96
C ASP A 437 41.86 22.74 -11.01
N ASP A 438 41.66 23.43 -12.15
CA ASP A 438 40.51 24.30 -12.40
C ASP A 438 39.17 23.54 -12.40
N THR A 439 39.16 22.29 -12.88
CA THR A 439 37.95 21.43 -12.83
C THR A 439 37.70 20.88 -11.43
N LEU A 440 38.74 20.68 -10.62
CA LEU A 440 38.61 20.27 -9.23
C LEU A 440 38.08 21.42 -8.35
N ASP A 441 38.58 22.64 -8.56
CA ASP A 441 38.14 23.84 -7.86
C ASP A 441 36.72 24.26 -8.27
N ALA A 442 36.35 24.14 -9.55
CA ALA A 442 34.98 24.36 -10.00
C ALA A 442 33.99 23.35 -9.36
N ALA A 443 34.37 22.07 -9.28
CA ALA A 443 33.57 21.05 -8.61
C ALA A 443 33.48 21.30 -7.10
N ALA A 444 34.56 21.76 -6.46
CA ALA A 444 34.55 22.12 -5.04
C ALA A 444 33.64 23.34 -4.76
N GLN A 445 33.63 24.34 -5.65
CA GLN A 445 32.72 25.48 -5.56
C GLN A 445 31.25 25.09 -5.81
N GLU A 446 30.98 24.18 -6.76
CA GLU A 446 29.63 23.63 -6.98
C GLU A 446 29.14 22.84 -5.77
N VAL A 447 30.00 22.02 -5.15
CA VAL A 447 29.66 21.29 -3.91
C VAL A 447 29.39 22.26 -2.77
N ALA A 448 30.24 23.27 -2.55
CA ALA A 448 30.02 24.27 -1.51
C ALA A 448 28.72 25.08 -1.74
N ALA A 449 28.39 25.42 -2.99
CA ALA A 449 27.15 26.10 -3.35
C ALA A 449 25.92 25.20 -3.13
N ALA A 450 26.03 23.90 -3.45
CA ALA A 450 24.98 22.91 -3.23
C ALA A 450 24.74 22.65 -1.73
N GLU A 451 25.80 22.59 -0.93
CA GLU A 451 25.72 22.47 0.54
C GLU A 451 25.05 23.70 1.17
N ALA A 452 25.40 24.91 0.72
CA ALA A 452 24.77 26.14 1.17
C ALA A 452 23.29 26.27 0.73
N ASP A 453 22.92 25.72 -0.42
CA ASP A 453 21.52 25.64 -0.88
C ASP A 453 20.71 24.60 -0.09
N LEU A 454 21.31 23.45 0.20
CA LEU A 454 20.72 22.40 1.03
C LEU A 454 20.38 22.93 2.43
N GLU A 455 21.30 23.68 3.05
CA GLU A 455 21.13 24.18 4.40
C GLU A 455 20.07 25.30 4.46
N ARG A 456 19.99 26.17 3.43
CA ARG A 456 18.87 27.12 3.28
C ARG A 456 17.51 26.41 3.15
N ARG A 457 17.44 25.34 2.36
CA ARG A 457 16.19 24.58 2.17
C ARG A 457 15.78 23.82 3.42
N ARG A 458 16.73 23.30 4.20
CA ARG A 458 16.47 22.68 5.51
C ARG A 458 15.90 23.67 6.51
N ALA A 459 16.52 24.84 6.65
CA ALA A 459 16.00 25.90 7.51
C ALA A 459 14.58 26.34 7.10
N ALA A 460 14.32 26.49 5.80
CA ALA A 460 12.97 26.81 5.30
C ALA A 460 11.95 25.68 5.55
N ALA A 461 12.38 24.41 5.50
CA ALA A 461 11.53 23.27 5.81
C ALA A 461 11.18 23.21 7.30
N GLU A 462 12.15 23.42 8.19
CA GLU A 462 11.93 23.49 9.65
C GLU A 462 10.97 24.64 10.03
N GLU A 463 11.13 25.80 9.40
CA GLU A 463 10.25 26.95 9.62
C GLU A 463 8.81 26.68 9.14
N ALA A 464 8.65 26.02 7.99
CA ALA A 464 7.35 25.60 7.48
C ALA A 464 6.69 24.53 8.37
N GLU A 465 7.47 23.61 8.94
CA GLU A 465 6.99 22.57 9.84
C GLU A 465 6.53 23.16 11.19
N ALA A 466 7.28 24.12 11.73
CA ALA A 466 6.89 24.88 12.92
C ALA A 466 5.59 25.68 12.68
N ALA A 467 5.45 26.33 11.52
CA ALA A 467 4.24 27.05 11.13
C ALA A 467 3.03 26.10 11.01
N LEU A 468 3.21 24.90 10.46
CA LEU A 468 2.16 23.89 10.35
C LEU A 468 1.70 23.39 11.72
N VAL A 469 2.63 23.14 12.64
CA VAL A 469 2.31 22.73 14.01
C VAL A 469 1.50 23.82 14.72
N LYS A 470 1.92 25.09 14.59
CA LYS A 470 1.18 26.23 15.15
C LYS A 470 -0.24 26.34 14.58
N ALA A 471 -0.39 26.24 13.26
CA ALA A 471 -1.71 26.30 12.62
C ALA A 471 -2.63 25.15 13.06
N ARG A 472 -2.09 23.94 13.25
CA ARG A 472 -2.87 22.79 13.78
C ARG A 472 -3.29 22.98 15.23
N THR A 473 -2.45 23.56 16.07
CA THR A 473 -2.83 23.87 17.46
C THR A 473 -3.91 24.95 17.52
N GLU A 474 -3.86 25.95 16.63
CA GLU A 474 -4.88 26.99 16.52
C GLU A 474 -6.21 26.41 15.97
N GLU A 475 -6.17 25.51 14.98
CA GLU A 475 -7.34 24.78 14.47
C GLU A 475 -7.99 23.92 15.56
N ALA A 476 -7.19 23.18 16.34
CA ALA A 476 -7.69 22.34 17.42
C ALA A 476 -8.40 23.18 18.50
N ALA A 477 -7.79 24.29 18.92
CA ALA A 477 -8.38 25.20 19.91
C ALA A 477 -9.67 25.85 19.40
N THR A 478 -9.73 26.26 18.13
CA THR A 478 -10.96 26.82 17.54
C THR A 478 -12.06 25.78 17.36
N ARG A 479 -11.72 24.52 17.03
CA ARG A 479 -12.69 23.42 16.95
C ARG A 479 -13.26 23.08 18.32
N GLU A 480 -12.45 23.08 19.37
CA GLU A 480 -12.89 22.83 20.75
C GLU A 480 -13.82 23.96 21.24
N ALA A 481 -13.47 25.22 20.98
CA ALA A 481 -14.34 26.37 21.26
C ALA A 481 -15.67 26.32 20.49
N LEU A 482 -15.67 25.85 19.25
CA LEU A 482 -16.89 25.66 18.46
C LEU A 482 -17.79 24.56 19.07
N GLN A 483 -17.23 23.42 19.46
CA GLN A 483 -17.99 22.35 20.09
C GLN A 483 -18.59 22.79 21.42
N GLU A 484 -17.86 23.56 22.22
CA GLU A 484 -18.37 24.10 23.48
C GLU A 484 -19.50 25.12 23.24
N ALA A 485 -19.38 25.97 22.22
CA ALA A 485 -20.43 26.90 21.82
C ALA A 485 -21.69 26.18 21.29
N GLU A 486 -21.52 25.12 20.49
CA GLU A 486 -22.63 24.29 19.99
C GLU A 486 -23.33 23.53 21.11
N ALA A 487 -22.57 22.99 22.07
CA ALA A 487 -23.14 22.34 23.25
C ALA A 487 -23.93 23.33 24.13
N ARG A 488 -23.41 24.55 24.34
CA ARG A 488 -24.14 25.63 25.02
C ARG A 488 -25.41 26.01 24.26
N ARG A 489 -25.34 26.13 22.93
CA ARG A 489 -26.51 26.41 22.09
C ARG A 489 -27.56 25.30 22.22
N ALA A 490 -27.16 24.03 22.12
CA ALA A 490 -28.08 22.90 22.26
C ALA A 490 -28.74 22.84 23.64
N LYS A 491 -28.00 23.21 24.70
CA LYS A 491 -28.55 23.30 26.05
C LYS A 491 -29.57 24.45 26.17
N LEU A 492 -29.26 25.61 25.62
CA LEU A 492 -30.17 26.76 25.58
C LEU A 492 -31.40 26.47 24.71
N ASP A 493 -31.25 25.81 23.57
CA ASP A 493 -32.36 25.40 22.71
C ASP A 493 -33.27 24.39 23.42
N ALA A 494 -32.70 23.47 24.22
CA ALA A 494 -33.46 22.55 25.05
C ALA A 494 -34.18 23.24 26.22
N GLU A 495 -33.55 24.23 26.86
CA GLU A 495 -34.19 25.08 27.88
C GLU A 495 -35.32 25.91 27.27
N VAL A 496 -35.10 26.52 26.09
CA VAL A 496 -36.12 27.25 25.35
C VAL A 496 -37.27 26.34 24.95
N ALA A 497 -37.01 25.12 24.48
CA ALA A 497 -38.04 24.15 24.14
C ALA A 497 -38.82 23.68 25.37
N ALA A 498 -38.14 23.43 26.51
CA ALA A 498 -38.78 23.04 27.75
C ALA A 498 -39.64 24.17 28.34
N LEU A 499 -39.14 25.40 28.35
CA LEU A 499 -39.89 26.59 28.78
C LEU A 499 -41.04 26.90 27.81
N SER A 500 -40.82 26.79 26.49
CA SER A 500 -41.89 26.97 25.51
C SER A 500 -42.96 25.88 25.64
N ALA A 501 -42.62 24.64 25.99
CA ALA A 501 -43.59 23.59 26.27
C ALA A 501 -44.35 23.78 27.61
N LEU A 502 -43.74 24.48 28.58
CA LEU A 502 -44.37 24.87 29.86
C LEU A 502 -45.29 26.09 29.73
N PHE A 503 -44.97 27.01 28.81
CA PHE A 503 -45.70 28.27 28.61
C PHE A 503 -46.51 28.34 27.30
N GLU A 504 -46.45 27.33 26.42
CA GLU A 504 -47.38 27.22 25.29
C GLU A 504 -48.77 26.84 25.81
N PRO A 505 -49.77 27.71 25.67
CA PRO A 505 -51.10 27.38 26.08
C PRO A 505 -51.67 26.36 25.09
N ALA A 506 -52.19 25.24 25.60
CA ALA A 506 -53.18 24.46 24.87
C ALA A 506 -54.28 25.42 24.34
N GLU A 507 -54.80 25.21 23.13
CA GLU A 507 -55.73 26.13 22.45
C GLU A 507 -56.98 26.52 23.28
N GLU A 508 -57.24 25.87 24.42
CA GLU A 508 -58.29 26.20 25.39
C GLU A 508 -57.98 27.43 26.29
N ALA A 509 -56.73 27.90 26.39
CA ALA A 509 -56.35 29.02 27.28
C ALA A 509 -56.60 30.43 26.71
N ARG A 510 -57.13 30.57 25.48
CA ARG A 510 -57.52 31.89 24.95
C ARG A 510 -58.75 32.52 25.64
N ARG A 511 -59.45 31.77 26.52
CA ARG A 511 -60.58 32.30 27.31
C ARG A 511 -60.29 32.50 28.80
N TRP A 512 -59.20 31.94 29.32
CA TRP A 512 -58.80 32.04 30.72
C TRP A 512 -57.27 32.17 30.78
N PRO A 513 -56.72 33.37 31.05
CA PRO A 513 -55.29 33.54 31.20
C PRO A 513 -54.79 32.72 32.41
N PRO A 514 -53.58 32.11 32.33
CA PRO A 514 -52.94 31.44 33.46
C PRO A 514 -52.88 32.37 34.68
N LEU A 515 -53.11 31.84 35.89
CA LEU A 515 -53.21 32.65 37.12
C LEU A 515 -51.90 33.41 37.41
N VAL A 516 -50.76 32.86 37.01
CA VAL A 516 -49.43 33.48 37.10
C VAL A 516 -49.33 34.81 36.33
N ASP A 517 -50.06 34.96 35.22
CA ASP A 517 -50.05 36.18 34.40
C ASP A 517 -51.00 37.27 34.98
N ALA A 518 -51.83 36.92 35.96
CA ALA A 518 -52.85 37.79 36.56
C ALA A 518 -52.54 38.23 38.01
N VAL A 519 -51.42 37.78 38.59
CA VAL A 519 -51.06 38.05 40.00
C VAL A 519 -49.72 38.79 40.07
N THR A 520 -49.70 39.95 40.73
CA THR A 520 -48.47 40.69 41.05
C THR A 520 -48.16 40.53 42.53
N VAL A 521 -46.94 40.08 42.86
CA VAL A 521 -46.49 39.84 44.25
C VAL A 521 -45.54 40.95 44.67
N GLU A 522 -45.65 41.37 45.93
CA GLU A 522 -44.75 42.35 46.54
C GLU A 522 -43.38 41.69 46.85
N PRO A 523 -42.24 42.36 46.56
CA PRO A 523 -40.93 41.74 46.69
C PRO A 523 -40.65 41.21 48.10
N GLY A 524 -40.32 39.92 48.23
CA GLY A 524 -40.06 39.22 49.50
C GLY A 524 -41.13 38.21 49.93
N TYR A 525 -42.26 38.12 49.21
CA TYR A 525 -43.35 37.17 49.50
C TYR A 525 -43.52 36.05 48.44
N GLU A 526 -42.60 35.94 47.48
CA GLU A 526 -42.69 34.99 46.35
C GLU A 526 -42.69 33.54 46.81
N THR A 527 -41.86 33.21 47.80
CA THR A 527 -41.76 31.85 48.37
C THR A 527 -43.02 31.45 49.14
N ALA A 528 -43.72 32.42 49.76
CA ALA A 528 -44.97 32.18 50.47
C ALA A 528 -46.14 31.94 49.50
N LEU A 529 -46.17 32.64 48.35
CA LEU A 529 -47.16 32.39 47.30
C LEU A 529 -47.00 31.00 46.68
N GLY A 530 -45.76 30.60 46.34
CA GLY A 530 -45.48 29.26 45.82
C GLY A 530 -45.87 28.14 46.77
N ALA A 531 -45.68 28.34 48.08
CA ALA A 531 -46.09 27.37 49.10
C ALA A 531 -47.62 27.28 49.31
N ALA A 532 -48.36 28.35 49.03
CA ALA A 532 -49.82 28.40 49.22
C ALA A 532 -50.60 27.83 48.02
N LEU A 533 -50.07 27.97 46.81
CA LEU A 533 -50.74 27.57 45.57
C LEU A 533 -50.23 26.23 44.99
N GLY A 534 -49.09 25.73 45.45
CA GLY A 534 -48.57 24.41 45.08
C GLY A 534 -48.27 24.27 43.58
N ASP A 535 -48.28 23.02 43.08
CA ASP A 535 -47.94 22.67 41.69
C ASP A 535 -49.02 23.05 40.65
N ASP A 536 -50.10 23.74 41.06
CA ASP A 536 -51.26 24.09 40.23
C ASP A 536 -51.24 25.57 39.72
N ILE A 537 -50.05 26.19 39.59
CA ILE A 537 -49.88 27.53 38.98
C ILE A 537 -49.87 27.46 37.45
#